data_AF-A0A2V9VP04-F1
#
_entry.id   AF-A0A2V9VP04-F1
#
_cell.length_a   1.000
_cell.length_b   1.000
_cell.length_c   1.000
_cell.angle_alpha   90.00
_cell.angle_beta   90.00
_cell.angle_gamma   90.00
#
_symmetry.space_group_name_H-M   'P 1'
#
loop_
_entity.id
_entity.type
_entity.pdbx_description
1 polymer ?
#
loop_
_entity_poly.entity_id
_entity_poly.type
_entity_poly.pdbx_seq_one_letter_code
_entity_poly.pdbx_strand_id
1 'polypeptide(L)' 'MTAESQLPSTGTVILEVEQGGMAVPSFLGKTVRGAIEAAEESGLELDAVGSGIAHDQSPSPGSHVAAGSRVVVRFER' A
#
# COMPACT_ATOMS: atom_id res chain seq x y z
N MET A 1 -20.97 30.75 14.14
CA MET A 1 -19.60 30.80 13.59
C MET A 1 -19.18 29.36 13.32
N THR A 2 -19.53 28.88 12.14
CA THR A 2 -18.66 28.66 10.96
C THR A 2 -17.89 27.35 11.05
N ALA A 3 -18.26 26.44 10.15
CA ALA A 3 -17.72 25.12 9.93
C ALA A 3 -16.33 25.16 9.31
N GLU A 4 -15.55 24.09 9.50
CA GLU A 4 -14.68 23.49 8.47
C GLU A 4 -14.12 22.17 9.02
N SER A 5 -14.86 21.08 8.80
CA SER A 5 -14.34 19.72 8.96
C SER A 5 -13.44 19.44 7.76
N GLN A 6 -12.14 19.58 7.96
CA GLN A 6 -11.15 19.32 6.91
C GLN A 6 -11.11 17.82 6.60
N LEU A 7 -11.75 17.47 5.50
CA LEU A 7 -11.68 16.17 4.85
C LEU A 7 -10.21 15.89 4.45
N PRO A 8 -9.58 14.79 4.91
CA PRO A 8 -8.31 14.37 4.33
C PRO A 8 -8.56 13.91 2.90
N SER A 9 -8.16 14.75 1.94
CA SER A 9 -8.16 14.42 0.52
C SER A 9 -6.86 13.69 0.19
N THR A 10 -6.87 12.36 0.14
CA THR A 10 -6.08 11.51 -0.79
C THR A 10 -6.56 10.07 -0.63
N GLY A 11 -7.06 9.50 -1.73
CA GLY A 11 -7.88 8.29 -1.72
C GLY A 11 -7.17 7.03 -1.25
N THR A 12 -7.75 6.44 -0.21
CA THR A 12 -7.87 4.99 -0.10
C THR A 12 -9.35 4.73 0.07
N VAL A 13 -10.00 4.20 -0.95
CA VAL A 13 -11.39 3.75 -0.83
C VAL A 13 -11.33 2.56 0.13
N ILE A 14 -11.76 2.78 1.37
CA ILE A 14 -11.97 1.69 2.33
C ILE A 14 -13.19 0.94 1.80
N LEU A 15 -12.97 -0.05 0.94
CA LEU A 15 -14.01 -0.99 0.58
C LEU A 15 -14.18 -1.87 1.81
N GLU A 16 -15.17 -1.53 2.62
CA GLU A 16 -15.80 -2.47 3.53
C GLU A 16 -16.46 -3.54 2.67
N VAL A 17 -15.66 -4.53 2.25
CA VAL A 17 -16.16 -5.79 1.72
C VAL A 17 -16.01 -6.80 2.83
N GLU A 18 -17.13 -6.96 3.54
CA GLU A 18 -17.42 -8.12 4.36
C GLU A 18 -16.96 -9.36 3.57
N GLN A 19 -15.99 -10.11 4.10
CA GLN A 19 -15.51 -11.40 3.59
C GLN A 19 -14.52 -11.35 2.40
N GLY A 20 -13.25 -10.92 2.60
CA GLY A 20 -12.16 -11.38 1.71
C GLY A 20 -11.01 -10.43 1.38
N GLY A 21 -10.81 -9.34 2.12
CA GLY A 21 -9.62 -8.51 1.92
C GLY A 21 -8.33 -9.19 2.39
N MET A 22 -7.26 -9.15 1.60
CA MET A 22 -5.92 -9.55 2.03
C MET A 22 -5.24 -8.37 2.75
N ALA A 23 -4.50 -8.68 3.82
CA ALA A 23 -3.66 -7.69 4.50
C ALA A 23 -2.43 -7.35 3.65
N VAL A 24 -2.20 -6.05 3.41
CA VAL A 24 -1.00 -5.56 2.72
C VAL A 24 0.24 -5.84 3.59
N PRO A 25 1.27 -6.54 3.08
CA PRO A 25 2.49 -6.75 3.84
C PRO A 25 3.32 -5.46 3.96
N SER A 26 4.23 -5.44 4.94
CA SER A 26 5.18 -4.35 5.06
C SER A 26 6.31 -4.52 4.04
N PHE A 27 6.42 -3.54 3.16
CA PHE A 27 7.50 -3.39 2.20
C PHE A 27 8.62 -2.48 2.70
N LEU A 28 8.36 -1.67 3.74
CA LEU A 28 9.33 -0.76 4.33
C LEU A 28 10.63 -1.48 4.74
N GLY A 29 11.78 -0.90 4.39
CA GLY A 29 13.09 -1.48 4.67
C GLY A 29 13.50 -2.63 3.74
N LYS A 30 12.63 -3.08 2.82
CA LYS A 30 13.00 -4.06 1.79
C LYS A 30 13.63 -3.37 0.58
N THR A 31 14.48 -4.11 -0.12
CA THR A 31 14.94 -3.71 -1.46
C THR A 31 13.80 -3.84 -2.46
N VAL A 32 13.90 -3.15 -3.60
CA VAL A 32 12.93 -3.29 -4.72
C VAL A 32 12.62 -4.76 -5.02
N ARG A 33 13.65 -5.59 -5.15
CA ARG A 33 13.50 -7.03 -5.40
C ARG A 33 12.71 -7.74 -4.29
N GLY A 34 13.11 -7.55 -3.03
CA GLY A 34 12.44 -8.22 -1.91
C GLY A 34 11.00 -7.74 -1.68
N ALA A 35 10.69 -6.51 -2.10
CA ALA A 35 9.33 -6.00 -2.10
C ALA A 35 8.48 -6.66 -3.20
N ILE A 36 8.99 -6.78 -4.43
CA ILE A 36 8.33 -7.49 -5.53
C ILE A 36 8.01 -8.94 -5.13
N GLU A 37 8.99 -9.67 -4.61
CA GLU A 37 8.81 -11.07 -4.18
C GLU A 37 7.70 -11.21 -3.12
N ALA A 38 7.66 -10.30 -2.13
CA ALA A 38 6.63 -10.30 -1.10
C ALA A 38 5.23 -9.94 -1.64
N ALA A 39 5.16 -9.06 -2.64
CA ALA A 39 3.89 -8.70 -3.27
C ALA A 39 3.35 -9.86 -4.11
N GLU A 40 4.20 -10.53 -4.89
CA GLU A 40 3.83 -11.71 -5.68
C GLU A 40 3.40 -12.88 -4.78
N GLU A 41 4.10 -13.13 -3.67
CA GLU A 41 3.70 -14.14 -2.67
C GLU A 41 2.31 -13.85 -2.07
N SER A 42 1.99 -12.56 -1.93
CA SER A 42 0.68 -12.09 -1.47
C SER A 42 -0.34 -11.98 -2.62
N GLY A 43 0.02 -12.20 -3.88
CA GLY A 43 -0.89 -11.94 -5.01
C GLY A 43 -1.36 -10.47 -5.08
N LEU A 44 -0.50 -9.55 -4.67
CA LEU A 44 -0.69 -8.10 -4.77
C LEU A 44 0.15 -7.54 -5.93
N GLU A 45 -0.36 -6.51 -6.59
CA GLU A 45 0.39 -5.80 -7.62
C GLU A 45 1.28 -4.75 -6.94
N LEU A 46 2.60 -4.79 -7.16
CA LEU A 46 3.52 -3.79 -6.63
C LEU A 46 3.94 -2.79 -7.70
N ASP A 47 3.66 -1.52 -7.44
CA ASP A 47 4.08 -0.38 -8.25
C ASP A 47 5.32 0.25 -7.60
N ALA A 48 6.49 -0.08 -8.13
CA ALA A 48 7.76 0.39 -7.60
C ALA A 48 8.14 1.75 -8.20
N VAL A 49 8.21 2.78 -7.35
CA VAL A 49 8.61 4.13 -7.74
C VAL A 49 10.00 4.43 -7.16
N GLY A 50 10.99 4.59 -8.02
CA GLY A 50 12.36 4.93 -7.61
C GLY A 50 13.29 3.71 -7.53
N SER A 51 14.32 3.79 -6.68
CA SER A 51 15.36 2.75 -6.59
C SER A 51 16.01 2.75 -5.21
N GLY A 52 16.33 1.57 -4.68
CA GLY A 52 17.02 1.39 -3.41
C GLY A 52 16.16 0.64 -2.39
N ILE A 53 15.99 1.24 -1.21
CA ILE A 53 15.24 0.71 -0.08
C ILE A 53 13.86 1.40 -0.01
N ALA A 54 12.83 0.60 0.25
CA ALA A 54 11.47 1.09 0.43
C ALA A 54 11.41 1.95 1.70
N HIS A 55 10.96 3.18 1.53
CA HIS A 55 10.84 4.14 2.64
C HIS A 55 9.40 4.59 2.87
N ASP A 56 8.54 4.42 1.86
CA ASP A 56 7.13 4.78 1.92
C ASP A 56 6.31 3.76 1.12
N GLN A 57 5.11 3.44 1.60
CA GLN A 57 4.18 2.59 0.89
C GLN A 57 2.74 3.06 1.07
N SER A 58 1.93 2.84 0.05
CA SER A 58 0.50 3.10 0.05
C SER A 58 -0.22 2.00 -0.72
N PRO A 59 -1.16 1.26 -0.11
CA PRO A 59 -1.68 1.41 1.25
C PRO A 59 -0.69 1.01 2.38
N SER A 60 -0.98 1.45 3.61
CA SER A 60 -0.14 1.15 4.78
C SER A 60 -0.12 -0.35 5.09
N PRO A 61 0.96 -0.86 5.70
CA PRO A 61 1.04 -2.26 6.12
C PRO A 61 -0.14 -2.65 7.02
N GLY A 62 -0.71 -3.83 6.80
CA GLY A 62 -1.88 -4.32 7.53
C GLY A 62 -3.22 -3.75 7.04
N SER A 63 -3.22 -2.84 6.06
CA SER A 63 -4.47 -2.42 5.40
C SER A 63 -5.10 -3.62 4.70
N HIS A 64 -6.42 -3.77 4.81
CA HIS A 64 -7.16 -4.77 4.05
C HIS A 64 -7.48 -4.23 2.66
N VAL A 65 -6.99 -4.93 1.63
CA VAL A 65 -7.24 -4.62 0.23
C VAL A 65 -7.86 -5.82 -0.48
N ALA A 66 -8.55 -5.58 -1.59
CA ALA A 66 -9.00 -6.68 -2.43
C ALA A 66 -7.80 -7.47 -2.98
N ALA A 67 -7.99 -8.78 -3.22
CA ALA A 67 -6.99 -9.59 -3.91
C ALA A 67 -6.66 -8.97 -5.28
N GLY A 68 -5.38 -8.90 -5.62
CA GLY A 68 -4.91 -8.22 -6.84
C GLY A 68 -4.93 -6.70 -6.78
N SER A 69 -5.13 -6.09 -5.61
CA SER A 69 -5.00 -4.63 -5.46
C SER A 69 -3.56 -4.18 -5.68
N ARG A 70 -3.42 -2.97 -6.22
CA ARG A 70 -2.12 -2.32 -6.43
C ARG A 70 -1.64 -1.63 -5.16
N VAL A 71 -0.36 -1.85 -4.82
CA VAL A 71 0.37 -1.19 -3.74
C VAL A 71 1.51 -0.39 -4.34
N VAL A 72 1.51 0.91 -4.10
CA VAL A 72 2.58 1.82 -4.53
C VAL A 72 3.63 1.86 -3.44
N VAL A 73 4.88 1.54 -3.79
CA VAL A 73 6.02 1.59 -2.88
C VAL A 73 7.07 2.54 -3.45
N ARG A 74 7.46 3.52 -2.64
CA ARG A 74 8.51 4.48 -3.00
C ARG A 74 9.84 4.03 -2.42
N PHE A 75 10.84 3.98 -3.28
CA PHE A 75 12.19 3.52 -2.99
C PHE A 75 13.18 4.68 -3.12
N GLU A 76 14.07 4.80 -2.13
CA GLU A 76 15.18 5.75 -2.12
C GLU A 76 16.51 5.04 -1.80
N ARG A 77 17.63 5.63 -2.22
CA ARG A 77 18.97 5.02 -2.14
C ARG A 77 19.88 5.76 -1.15
#